data_AF-A0A1D8RT14-F1
#
_entry.id   AF-A0A1D8RT14-F1
#
_cell.length_a   1.000
_cell.length_b   1.000
_cell.length_c   1.000
_cell.angle_alpha   90.00
_cell.angle_beta   90.00
_cell.angle_gamma   90.00
#
_symmetry.space_group_name_H-M   'P 1'
#
loop_
_entity.id
_entity.type
_entity.pdbx_description
1 polymer ?
#
loop_
_entity_poly.entity_id
_entity_poly.type
_entity_poly.pdbx_seq_one_letter_code
_entity_poly.pdbx_strand_id
1 'polypeptide(L)'
;MSLSESITQYNELKTDISELELPNVSSAKLTMHASMVCLSELMQAIEKFSATQGWVQYTDELVVSAQVPSKPYIIEAQYCNAKNHSLHIKLQQGDIYQLSTFIVEESNNEKQSESQFFTEQKLIVRKNLKEQAVSANYRLWWKLENEGVNEGRWLSICQQFLGFNTLNNDIKEGK
;
A
#
# COMPACT_ATOMS: atom_id res chain seq x y z
N MET A 1 -15.86 21.19 3.30
CA MET A 1 -14.49 21.28 3.83
C MET A 1 -13.58 20.66 2.79
N SER A 2 -12.57 21.37 2.29
CA SER A 2 -11.63 20.84 1.30
C SER A 2 -10.53 20.00 1.96
N LEU A 3 -9.76 19.24 1.17
CA LEU A 3 -8.55 18.56 1.68
C LEU A 3 -7.52 19.57 2.21
N SER A 4 -7.35 20.72 1.55
CA SER A 4 -6.40 21.74 2.01
C SER A 4 -6.79 22.30 3.37
N GLU A 5 -8.08 22.55 3.62
CA GLU A 5 -8.60 22.94 4.93
C GLU A 5 -8.39 21.84 5.98
N SER A 6 -8.66 20.59 5.62
CA SER A 6 -8.46 19.43 6.52
C SER A 6 -6.99 19.24 6.92
N ILE A 7 -6.06 19.31 5.96
CA ILE A 7 -4.62 19.18 6.23
C ILE A 7 -4.14 20.36 7.08
N THR A 8 -4.62 21.58 6.80
CA THR A 8 -4.23 22.78 7.57
C THR A 8 -4.66 22.63 9.03
N GLN A 9 -5.93 22.32 9.27
CA GLN A 9 -6.46 22.12 10.62
C GLN A 9 -5.76 20.96 11.35
N TYR A 10 -5.43 19.89 10.64
CA TYR A 10 -4.67 18.78 11.19
C TYR A 10 -3.27 19.19 11.66
N ASN A 11 -2.57 20.01 10.87
CA ASN A 11 -1.24 20.51 11.22
C ASN A 11 -1.28 21.53 12.38
N GLU A 12 -2.32 22.34 12.45
CA GLU A 12 -2.57 23.24 13.59
C GLU A 12 -2.78 22.42 14.88
N LEU A 13 -3.68 21.43 14.86
CA LEU A 13 -3.91 20.53 16.00
C LEU A 13 -2.65 19.77 16.42
N LYS A 14 -1.81 19.36 15.45
CA LYS A 14 -0.52 18.72 15.73
C LYS A 14 0.44 19.63 16.51
N THR A 15 0.36 20.94 16.29
CA THR A 15 1.18 21.93 16.99
C THR A 15 0.65 22.17 18.41
N ASP A 16 -0.67 22.21 18.58
CA ASP A 16 -1.32 22.45 19.87
C ASP A 16 -1.24 21.24 20.83
N ILE A 17 -1.14 20.03 20.29
CA ILE A 17 -1.10 18.78 21.07
C ILE A 17 0.28 18.11 20.91
N SER A 18 1.34 18.84 21.23
CA SER A 18 2.73 18.40 21.07
C SER A 18 3.09 17.11 21.83
N GLU A 19 2.28 16.71 22.81
CA GLU A 19 2.45 15.45 23.57
C GLU A 19 1.94 14.21 22.82
N LEU A 20 1.16 14.38 21.74
CA LEU A 20 0.65 13.29 20.91
C LEU A 20 1.36 13.26 19.56
N GLU A 21 1.99 12.13 19.24
CA GLU A 21 2.53 11.90 17.91
C GLU A 21 1.39 11.63 16.92
N LEU A 22 0.94 12.69 16.23
CA LEU A 22 0.00 12.57 15.13
C LEU A 22 0.71 12.08 13.85
N PRO A 23 0.14 11.11 13.10
CA PRO A 23 0.75 10.56 11.90
C PRO A 23 1.02 11.62 10.83
N ASN A 24 2.01 11.40 9.98
CA ASN A 24 2.19 12.29 8.83
C ASN A 24 1.15 11.95 7.76
N VAL A 25 0.48 12.97 7.24
CA VAL A 25 -0.48 12.87 6.14
C VAL A 25 0.15 13.41 4.86
N SER A 26 -0.15 12.79 3.72
CA SER A 26 0.34 13.24 2.42
C SER A 26 -0.77 13.16 1.39
N SER A 27 -0.94 14.23 0.61
CA SER A 27 -1.91 14.26 -0.49
C SER A 27 -1.32 13.60 -1.73
N ALA A 28 -2.09 12.71 -2.33
CA ALA A 28 -1.80 12.09 -3.61
C ALA A 28 -3.09 11.49 -4.16
N LYS A 29 -3.06 11.08 -5.42
CA LYS A 29 -4.19 10.40 -6.04
C LYS A 29 -3.87 8.93 -6.24
N LEU A 30 -4.75 8.09 -5.72
CA LEU A 30 -4.73 6.65 -5.94
C LEU A 30 -5.78 6.27 -6.98
N THR A 31 -5.35 5.53 -8.00
CA THR A 31 -6.23 4.82 -8.93
C THR A 31 -6.12 3.33 -8.67
N MET A 32 -7.27 2.68 -8.43
CA MET A 32 -7.37 1.24 -8.22
C MET A 32 -8.08 0.56 -9.38
N HIS A 33 -7.50 -0.54 -9.85
CA HIS A 33 -8.13 -1.44 -10.80
C HIS A 33 -8.20 -2.84 -10.21
N ALA A 34 -9.35 -3.50 -10.33
CA ALA A 34 -9.53 -4.87 -9.87
C ALA A 34 -10.09 -5.75 -11.00
N SER A 35 -9.57 -6.97 -11.12
CA SER A 35 -10.03 -7.96 -12.09
C SER A 35 -9.97 -9.37 -11.51
N MET A 36 -10.82 -10.26 -12.01
CA MET A 36 -10.71 -11.69 -11.74
C MET A 36 -9.88 -12.34 -12.85
N VAL A 37 -8.90 -13.14 -12.49
CA VAL A 37 -7.98 -13.81 -13.42
C VAL A 37 -7.73 -15.25 -12.99
N CYS A 38 -7.46 -16.14 -13.96
CA CYS A 38 -7.01 -17.50 -13.66
C CYS A 38 -5.51 -17.54 -13.32
N LEU A 39 -5.01 -18.69 -12.87
CA LEU A 39 -3.61 -18.85 -12.47
C LEU A 39 -2.60 -18.47 -13.57
N SER A 40 -2.85 -18.85 -14.83
CA SER A 40 -1.91 -18.58 -15.93
C SER A 40 -1.81 -17.09 -16.25
N GLU A 41 -2.94 -16.39 -16.26
CA GLU A 41 -3.02 -14.93 -16.43
C GLU A 41 -2.38 -14.19 -15.26
N LEU A 42 -2.58 -14.69 -14.03
CA LEU A 42 -1.94 -14.15 -12.83
C LEU A 42 -0.42 -14.17 -12.95
N MET A 43 0.17 -15.30 -13.34
CA MET A 43 1.63 -15.41 -13.47
C MET A 43 2.18 -14.43 -14.50
N GLN A 44 1.49 -14.25 -15.62
CA GLN A 44 1.87 -13.26 -16.62
C GLN A 44 1.74 -11.82 -16.10
N ALA A 45 0.73 -11.53 -15.28
CA ALA A 45 0.54 -10.23 -14.69
C ALA A 45 1.65 -9.89 -13.68
N ILE A 46 2.06 -10.85 -12.84
CA ILE A 46 3.16 -10.67 -11.87
C ILE A 46 4.48 -10.43 -12.62
N GLU A 47 4.78 -11.22 -13.65
CA GLU A 47 5.98 -11.05 -14.48
C GLU A 47 6.02 -9.65 -15.10
N LYS A 48 4.93 -9.22 -15.74
CA LYS A 48 4.83 -7.90 -16.39
C LYS A 48 4.93 -6.74 -15.40
N PHE A 49 4.47 -6.93 -14.15
CA PHE A 49 4.48 -5.88 -13.14
C PHE A 49 5.88 -5.43 -12.74
N SER A 50 6.91 -6.26 -12.98
CA SER A 50 8.32 -5.95 -12.68
C SER A 50 8.51 -5.57 -11.21
N ALA A 51 8.05 -6.43 -10.31
CA ALA A 51 8.14 -6.21 -8.88
C ALA A 51 9.61 -6.06 -8.43
N THR A 52 9.86 -5.10 -7.55
CA THR A 52 11.15 -4.94 -6.88
C THR A 52 11.15 -5.61 -5.52
N GLN A 53 9.98 -5.69 -4.87
CA GLN A 53 9.79 -6.36 -3.60
C GLN A 53 8.39 -6.96 -3.54
N GLY A 54 8.23 -7.98 -2.71
CA GLY A 54 6.93 -8.62 -2.54
C GLY A 54 6.96 -9.71 -1.48
N TRP A 55 5.78 -10.21 -1.17
CA TRP A 55 5.60 -11.40 -0.36
C TRP A 55 4.47 -12.24 -0.91
N VAL A 56 4.55 -13.54 -0.63
CA VAL A 56 3.61 -14.56 -1.10
C VAL A 56 3.28 -15.46 0.07
N GLN A 57 1.99 -15.59 0.35
CA GLN A 57 1.44 -16.51 1.33
C GLN A 57 0.90 -17.74 0.62
N TYR A 58 1.41 -18.89 1.01
CA TYR A 58 0.90 -20.22 0.67
C TYR A 58 0.17 -20.81 1.89
N THR A 59 -0.33 -22.04 1.77
CA THR A 59 -1.00 -22.75 2.87
C THR A 59 -0.06 -23.09 4.03
N ASP A 60 1.20 -23.35 3.73
CA ASP A 60 2.22 -23.83 4.67
C ASP A 60 3.26 -22.78 5.05
N GLU A 61 3.44 -21.75 4.24
CA GLU A 61 4.48 -20.74 4.47
C GLU A 61 4.13 -19.34 3.96
N LEU A 62 4.90 -18.36 4.45
CA LEU A 62 4.98 -17.01 3.89
C LEU A 62 6.41 -16.78 3.45
N VAL A 63 6.59 -16.34 2.20
CA VAL A 63 7.89 -16.09 1.58
C VAL A 63 8.00 -14.63 1.19
N VAL A 64 9.12 -13.98 1.51
CA VAL A 64 9.46 -12.66 0.96
C VAL A 64 10.16 -12.88 -0.38
N SER A 65 9.55 -12.43 -1.46
CA SER A 65 10.07 -12.58 -2.82
C SER A 65 9.44 -11.55 -3.75
N ALA A 66 10.26 -10.97 -4.63
CA ALA A 66 9.79 -10.16 -5.76
C ALA A 66 9.55 -11.00 -7.03
N GLN A 67 9.94 -12.28 -7.02
CA GLN A 67 9.88 -13.15 -8.19
C GLN A 67 8.49 -13.73 -8.38
N VAL A 68 8.18 -14.11 -9.63
CA VAL A 68 6.97 -14.89 -9.93
C VAL A 68 6.97 -16.17 -9.08
N PRO A 69 5.86 -16.49 -8.40
CA PRO A 69 5.72 -17.70 -7.60
C PRO A 69 6.01 -18.97 -8.41
N SER A 70 6.94 -19.79 -7.93
CA SER A 70 7.24 -21.09 -8.51
C SER A 70 6.29 -22.20 -8.03
N LYS A 71 5.68 -22.00 -6.86
CA LYS A 71 4.72 -22.94 -6.27
C LYS A 71 3.29 -22.61 -6.70
N PRO A 72 2.47 -23.61 -7.02
CA PRO A 72 1.03 -23.41 -7.19
C PRO A 72 0.37 -23.08 -5.83
N TYR A 73 -0.91 -22.67 -5.87
CA TYR A 73 -1.75 -22.43 -4.68
C TYR A 73 -1.31 -21.23 -3.81
N ILE A 74 -1.11 -20.09 -4.46
CA ILE A 74 -1.01 -18.81 -3.75
C ILE A 74 -2.34 -18.56 -3.03
N ILE A 75 -2.32 -18.21 -1.76
CA ILE A 75 -3.52 -17.73 -1.04
C ILE A 75 -3.63 -16.23 -1.21
N GLU A 76 -2.52 -15.53 -0.95
CA GLU A 76 -2.44 -14.08 -1.01
C GLU A 76 -1.02 -13.67 -1.39
N ALA A 77 -0.87 -12.58 -2.13
CA ALA A 77 0.43 -11.99 -2.38
C ALA A 77 0.31 -10.48 -2.53
N GLN A 78 1.37 -9.77 -2.16
CA GLN A 78 1.50 -8.35 -2.46
C GLN A 78 2.87 -8.06 -3.01
N TYR A 79 2.93 -7.19 -4.03
CA TYR A 79 4.16 -6.74 -4.66
C TYR A 79 4.16 -5.23 -4.74
N CYS A 80 5.35 -4.63 -4.70
CA CYS A 80 5.56 -3.24 -5.09
C CYS A 80 6.68 -3.16 -6.13
N ASN A 81 6.67 -2.09 -6.93
CA ASN A 81 7.73 -1.79 -7.89
C ASN A 81 8.42 -0.46 -7.57
N ALA A 82 9.44 -0.12 -8.35
CA ALA A 82 10.24 1.10 -8.16
C ALA A 82 9.45 2.42 -8.28
N LYS A 83 8.22 2.38 -8.81
CA LYS A 83 7.34 3.55 -8.97
C LYS A 83 6.33 3.67 -7.82
N ASN A 84 6.48 2.92 -6.74
CA ASN A 84 5.51 2.83 -5.64
C ASN A 84 4.11 2.41 -6.11
N HIS A 85 3.99 1.71 -7.23
CA HIS A 85 2.76 1.00 -7.56
C HIS A 85 2.75 -0.31 -6.79
N SER A 86 1.56 -0.82 -6.47
CA SER A 86 1.45 -2.12 -5.84
C SER A 86 0.45 -3.03 -6.55
N LEU A 87 0.68 -4.33 -6.38
CA LEU A 87 -0.18 -5.40 -6.84
C LEU A 87 -0.63 -6.17 -5.61
N HIS A 88 -1.93 -6.42 -5.47
CA HIS A 88 -2.50 -7.27 -4.44
C HIS A 88 -3.26 -8.41 -5.10
N ILE A 89 -2.97 -9.61 -4.66
CA ILE A 89 -3.50 -10.86 -5.21
C ILE A 89 -4.16 -11.60 -4.07
N LYS A 90 -5.39 -12.06 -4.29
CA LYS A 90 -6.12 -12.86 -3.31
C LYS A 90 -6.87 -13.99 -4.01
N LEU A 91 -6.66 -15.22 -3.56
CA LEU A 91 -7.42 -16.37 -4.01
C LEU A 91 -8.91 -16.21 -3.64
N GLN A 92 -9.79 -16.42 -4.61
CA GLN A 92 -11.24 -16.38 -4.41
C GLN A 92 -11.81 -17.78 -4.32
N GLN A 93 -11.65 -18.56 -5.39
CA GLN A 93 -12.14 -19.93 -5.48
C GLN A 93 -11.37 -20.70 -6.55
N GLY A 94 -10.98 -21.94 -6.25
CA GLY A 94 -10.31 -22.82 -7.21
C GLY A 94 -8.98 -22.23 -7.68
N ASP A 95 -8.90 -21.84 -8.95
CA ASP A 95 -7.76 -21.19 -9.59
C ASP A 95 -8.06 -19.73 -10.00
N ILE A 96 -9.14 -19.15 -9.48
CA ILE A 96 -9.57 -17.78 -9.73
C ILE A 96 -9.06 -16.86 -8.62
N TYR A 97 -8.37 -15.80 -9.04
CA TYR A 97 -7.74 -14.81 -8.19
C TYR A 97 -8.33 -13.43 -8.47
N GLN A 98 -8.55 -12.67 -7.40
CA GLN A 98 -8.73 -11.23 -7.50
C GLN A 98 -7.36 -10.57 -7.58
N LEU A 99 -7.10 -9.87 -8.67
CA LEU A 99 -5.92 -9.05 -8.90
C LEU A 99 -6.31 -7.59 -8.75
N SER A 100 -5.74 -6.89 -7.78
CA SER A 100 -5.95 -5.46 -7.56
C SER A 100 -4.65 -4.69 -7.79
N THR A 101 -4.65 -3.72 -8.70
CA THR A 101 -3.51 -2.86 -9.00
C THR A 101 -3.74 -1.47 -8.43
N PHE A 102 -2.72 -0.91 -7.81
CA PHE A 102 -2.72 0.39 -7.15
C PHE A 102 -1.70 1.28 -7.86
N ILE A 103 -2.17 2.32 -8.54
CA ILE A 103 -1.36 3.28 -9.29
C ILE A 103 -1.42 4.60 -8.54
N VAL A 104 -0.26 5.10 -8.14
CA VAL A 104 -0.14 6.35 -7.39
C VAL A 104 0.33 7.44 -8.33
N GLU A 105 -0.47 8.48 -8.47
CA GLU A 105 -0.10 9.69 -9.19
C GLU A 105 0.35 10.71 -8.14
N GLU A 106 1.67 10.92 -8.04
CA GLU A 106 2.23 11.98 -7.22
C GLU A 106 1.84 13.33 -7.83
N SER A 107 1.22 14.19 -7.01
CA SER A 107 0.60 15.44 -7.47
C SER A 107 1.68 16.46 -7.84
N ASN A 108 2.14 16.45 -9.09
CA ASN A 108 3.02 17.51 -9.62
C ASN A 108 2.31 18.87 -9.75
N ASN A 109 0.99 18.91 -9.57
CA ASN A 109 0.17 20.12 -9.61
C ASN A 109 -0.73 20.19 -8.38
N GLU A 110 -0.71 21.33 -7.68
CA GLU A 110 -1.40 21.58 -6.40
C GLU A 110 -2.94 21.47 -6.44
N LYS A 111 -3.55 21.21 -7.60
CA LYS A 111 -5.01 21.31 -7.80
C LYS A 111 -5.76 19.98 -8.07
N GLN A 112 -5.09 18.82 -8.07
CA GLN A 112 -5.74 17.59 -8.59
C GLN A 112 -6.01 16.47 -7.59
N SER A 113 -5.55 16.56 -6.35
CA SER A 113 -5.76 15.50 -5.34
C SER A 113 -6.61 15.95 -4.15
N GLU A 114 -7.55 16.88 -4.35
CA GLU A 114 -8.32 17.53 -3.26
C GLU A 114 -9.29 16.63 -2.47
N SER A 115 -9.34 15.33 -2.76
CA SER A 115 -10.27 14.40 -2.08
C SER A 115 -9.60 13.14 -1.56
N GLN A 116 -8.27 13.01 -1.65
CA GLN A 116 -7.55 11.83 -1.18
C GLN A 116 -6.26 12.20 -0.45
N PHE A 117 -5.97 11.45 0.60
CA PHE A 117 -4.67 11.47 1.26
C PHE A 117 -4.29 10.05 1.70
N PHE A 118 -3.02 9.88 2.07
CA PHE A 118 -2.58 8.67 2.75
C PHE A 118 -1.78 8.99 4.02
N THR A 119 -1.73 7.99 4.90
CA THR A 119 -0.79 7.91 6.02
C THR A 119 0.08 6.67 5.84
N GLU A 120 1.36 6.76 6.15
CA GLU A 120 2.25 5.60 6.11
C GLU A 120 2.26 4.86 7.46
N GLN A 121 2.29 3.53 7.39
CA GLN A 121 2.31 2.63 8.52
C GLN A 121 3.45 1.63 8.36
N LYS A 122 4.25 1.50 9.41
CA LYS A 122 5.31 0.49 9.52
C LYS A 122 4.84 -0.67 10.40
N LEU A 123 4.90 -1.89 9.87
CA LEU A 123 4.52 -3.12 10.58
C LEU A 123 5.75 -3.99 10.81
N ILE A 124 6.00 -4.39 12.04
CA ILE A 124 7.13 -5.28 12.36
C ILE A 124 6.84 -6.68 11.83
N VAL A 125 7.78 -7.27 11.09
CA VAL A 125 7.60 -8.63 10.55
C VAL A 125 7.78 -9.69 11.63
N ARG A 126 7.23 -10.88 11.38
CA ARG A 126 7.35 -12.05 12.26
C ARG A 126 8.83 -12.44 12.45
N LYS A 127 9.15 -13.00 13.61
CA LYS A 127 10.54 -13.37 13.98
C LYS A 127 11.22 -14.26 12.94
N ASN A 128 10.50 -15.20 12.34
CA ASN A 128 11.02 -16.12 11.32
C ASN A 128 11.34 -15.46 9.97
N LEU A 129 10.93 -14.20 9.77
CA LEU A 129 11.21 -13.43 8.54
C LEU A 129 12.24 -12.32 8.76
N LYS A 130 12.77 -12.18 9.99
CA LYS A 130 13.67 -11.08 10.36
C LYS A 130 15.01 -11.11 9.63
N GLU A 131 15.43 -12.27 9.15
CA GLU A 131 16.63 -12.41 8.32
C GLU A 131 16.46 -11.76 6.93
N GLN A 132 15.22 -11.54 6.50
CA GLN A 132 14.89 -11.01 5.17
C GLN A 132 14.40 -9.56 5.24
N ALA A 133 13.65 -9.21 6.28
CA ALA A 133 13.06 -7.87 6.46
C ALA A 133 12.94 -7.52 7.95
N VAL A 134 13.03 -6.24 8.29
CA VAL A 134 12.77 -5.75 9.65
C VAL A 134 11.29 -5.36 9.81
N SER A 135 10.76 -4.68 8.81
CA SER A 135 9.39 -4.19 8.79
C SER A 135 8.82 -4.17 7.38
N ALA A 136 7.50 -4.25 7.27
CA ALA A 136 6.74 -3.98 6.06
C ALA A 136 6.14 -2.58 6.14
N ASN A 137 6.24 -1.79 5.07
CA ASN A 137 5.66 -0.46 4.98
C ASN A 137 4.38 -0.49 4.14
N TYR A 138 3.39 0.27 4.59
CA TYR A 138 2.09 0.36 3.95
C TYR A 138 1.60 1.81 3.90
N ARG A 139 0.79 2.14 2.91
CA ARG A 139 -0.06 3.33 2.90
C ARG A 139 -1.49 2.96 3.23
N LEU A 140 -2.08 3.67 4.17
CA LEU A 140 -3.52 3.65 4.41
C LEU A 140 -4.12 4.84 3.67
N TRP A 141 -5.00 4.57 2.72
CA TRP A 141 -5.59 5.59 1.86
C TRP A 141 -6.96 6.01 2.35
N TRP A 142 -7.23 7.30 2.26
CA TRP A 142 -8.45 7.93 2.74
C TRP A 142 -9.07 8.80 1.64
N LYS A 143 -10.40 8.81 1.55
CA LYS A 143 -11.16 9.67 0.63
C LYS A 143 -12.16 10.52 1.39
N LEU A 144 -12.30 11.78 1.00
CA LEU A 144 -13.37 12.64 1.46
C LEU A 144 -14.66 12.30 0.71
N GLU A 145 -15.70 11.94 1.44
CA GLU A 145 -17.04 11.76 0.89
C GLU A 145 -17.69 13.13 0.69
N ASN A 146 -18.17 13.38 -0.53
CA ASN A 146 -18.77 14.66 -0.91
C ASN A 146 -20.30 14.64 -0.93
N GLU A 147 -20.92 13.46 -0.73
CA GLU A 147 -22.36 13.28 -0.88
C GLU A 147 -22.91 12.24 0.10
N GLY A 148 -24.22 12.30 0.36
CA GLY A 148 -24.96 11.32 1.15
C GLY A 148 -24.73 11.41 2.65
N VAL A 149 -25.06 10.34 3.38
CA VAL A 149 -25.03 10.31 4.86
C VAL A 149 -23.62 10.44 5.47
N ASN A 150 -22.58 10.32 4.65
CA ASN A 150 -21.18 10.43 5.06
C ASN A 150 -20.51 11.70 4.53
N GLU A 151 -21.27 12.65 3.96
CA GLU A 151 -20.73 13.92 3.47
C GLU A 151 -19.82 14.60 4.51
N GLY A 152 -18.64 15.03 4.07
CA GLY A 152 -17.64 15.66 4.91
C GLY A 152 -16.78 14.70 5.74
N ARG A 153 -16.96 13.37 5.61
CA ARG A 153 -16.17 12.37 6.34
C ARG A 153 -15.05 11.79 5.50
N TRP A 154 -13.92 11.54 6.15
CA TRP A 154 -12.80 10.78 5.59
C TRP A 154 -13.04 9.28 5.80
N LEU A 155 -13.17 8.52 4.71
CA LEU A 155 -13.36 7.07 4.74
C LEU A 155 -12.11 6.36 4.23
N SER A 156 -11.75 5.25 4.89
CA SER A 156 -10.65 4.39 4.45
C SER A 156 -11.00 3.70 3.13
N ILE A 157 -10.12 3.81 2.14
CA ILE A 157 -10.28 3.20 0.82
C ILE A 157 -9.64 1.81 0.80
N CYS A 158 -8.36 1.75 1.15
CA CYS A 158 -7.55 0.54 1.04
C CYS A 158 -6.23 0.67 1.80
N GLN A 159 -5.51 -0.45 1.84
CA GLN A 159 -4.12 -0.52 2.27
C GLN A 159 -3.24 -0.91 1.07
N GLN A 160 -2.17 -0.16 0.86
CA GLN A 160 -1.23 -0.33 -0.26
C GLN A 160 0.13 -0.76 0.27
N PHE A 161 0.69 -1.86 -0.23
CA PHE A 161 2.02 -2.33 0.15
C PHE A 161 3.12 -1.50 -0.52
N LEU A 162 4.09 -1.02 0.26
CA LEU A 162 5.22 -0.23 -0.24
C LEU A 162 6.55 -0.99 -0.25
N GLY A 163 6.59 -2.22 0.27
CA GLY A 163 7.83 -2.97 0.40
C GLY A 163 8.24 -3.18 1.85
N PHE A 164 9.41 -3.77 2.00
CA PHE A 164 10.09 -4.06 3.24
C PHE A 164 11.23 -3.08 3.49
N ASN A 165 11.44 -2.72 4.75
CA ASN A 165 12.71 -2.17 5.19
C ASN A 165 13.66 -3.31 5.56
N THR A 166 14.88 -3.29 5.03
CA THR A 166 15.92 -4.29 5.31
C THR A 166 16.98 -3.69 6.23
N LEU A 167 17.70 -4.54 6.98
CA LEU A 167 18.74 -4.11 7.93
C LEU A 167 19.84 -3.24 7.30
N ASN A 168 20.05 -3.31 5.97
CA ASN A 168 21.09 -2.56 5.27
C ASN A 168 20.64 -1.19 4.76
N ASN A 169 19.35 -0.87 4.78
CA ASN A 169 18.84 0.43 4.32
C ASN A 169 18.91 1.51 5.41
N ASP A 170 18.85 1.14 6.69
CA ASP A 170 18.90 2.10 7.81
C ASP A 170 20.28 2.78 7.99
N ILE A 171 21.32 2.33 7.28
CA ILE A 171 22.66 2.95 7.33
C ILE A 171 22.74 4.21 6.43
N LYS A 172 21.79 4.41 5.49
CA LYS A 172 21.86 5.51 4.52
C LYS A 172 21.06 6.76 4.89
N GLU A 173 20.18 6.72 5.88
CA GLU A 173 19.40 7.90 6.32
C GLU A 173 20.04 8.66 7.50
N GLY A 174 21.25 8.28 7.91
CA GLY A 174 22.01 8.92 8.98
C GLY A 174 23.29 9.60 8.51
N LYS A 175 23.21 10.54 7.57
CA LYS A 175 24.26 11.54 7.29
C LYS A 175 23.68 12.88 6.88
#